data_AF-A0AAW8CE97-F1
#
_entry.id   AF-A0AAW8CE97-F1
#
_cell.length_a   1.000
_cell.length_b   1.000
_cell.length_c   1.000
_cell.angle_alpha   90.00
_cell.angle_beta   90.00
_cell.angle_gamma   90.00
#
_symmetry.space_group_name_H-M   'P 1'
#
loop_
_entity.id
_entity.type
_entity.pdbx_description
1 polymer ?
#
loop_
_entity_poly.entity_id
_entity_poly.type
_entity_poly.pdbx_seq_one_letter_code
_entity_poly.pdbx_strand_id
1 'polypeptide(L)'
;MQKLMLLFVICLSINNAYAESIKYGKITSPKQFQHYWGLTPEQMEQYENYMNIAGKFRHTNSNPLVVLSIISDDDEDKDYFANKAARYESDMSKREILSSWLISSAMEKQKLSDAMQTFSDQLTGINSQDYIPENIKTDWKERDELIILIDKVCFDTHCLSQFTPLLKATPLNIIKKIIYKNTGLDESQQKTITQSLSQLKNTYKDILINKYDRIEHGFLSNLQNQAVQVRQNQIIRKF
;
A
#
# COMPACT_ATOMS: atom_id res chain seq x y z
N MET A 1 7.22 -49.29 -8.83
CA MET A 1 6.55 -47.98 -8.94
C MET A 1 7.41 -46.88 -8.31
N GLN A 2 8.57 -46.57 -8.89
CA GLN A 2 9.48 -45.55 -8.32
C GLN A 2 10.19 -44.71 -9.39
N LYS A 3 10.04 -45.07 -10.67
CA LYS A 3 10.56 -44.30 -11.82
C LYS A 3 9.56 -43.31 -12.41
N LEU A 4 8.27 -43.39 -12.04
CA LEU A 4 7.23 -42.52 -12.60
C LEU A 4 7.11 -41.17 -11.86
N MET A 5 7.61 -41.07 -10.62
CA MET A 5 7.49 -39.84 -9.83
C MET A 5 8.59 -38.80 -10.11
N LEU A 6 9.70 -39.20 -10.72
CA LEU A 6 10.82 -38.29 -10.99
C LEU A 6 10.62 -37.42 -12.26
N LEU A 7 9.71 -37.81 -13.14
CA LEU A 7 9.46 -37.09 -14.40
C LEU A 7 8.51 -35.89 -14.23
N PHE A 8 7.69 -35.87 -13.18
CA PHE A 8 6.76 -34.77 -12.94
C PHE A 8 7.41 -33.56 -12.25
N VAL A 9 8.55 -33.76 -11.58
CA VAL A 9 9.28 -32.68 -10.88
C VAL A 9 10.15 -31.87 -11.84
N ILE A 10 10.55 -32.44 -12.99
CA ILE A 10 11.44 -31.78 -13.96
C ILE A 10 10.67 -30.84 -14.92
N CYS A 11 9.35 -31.03 -15.08
CA CYS A 11 8.53 -30.15 -15.93
C CYS A 11 8.11 -28.83 -15.26
N LEU A 12 8.29 -28.65 -13.94
CA LEU A 12 7.90 -27.42 -13.24
C LEU A 12 9.01 -26.37 -13.13
N SER A 13 10.23 -26.65 -13.59
CA SER A 13 11.40 -25.77 -13.41
C SER A 13 11.89 -25.07 -14.68
N ILE A 14 11.09 -25.00 -15.76
CA ILE A 14 11.50 -24.38 -17.04
C ILE A 14 10.60 -23.21 -17.46
N ASN A 15 9.84 -22.60 -16.54
CA ASN A 15 9.36 -21.24 -16.75
C ASN A 15 10.43 -20.24 -16.30
N ASN A 16 11.63 -20.33 -16.90
CA ASN A 16 12.41 -19.13 -17.10
C ASN A 16 11.56 -18.29 -18.04
N ALA A 17 10.88 -17.30 -17.48
CA ALA A 17 10.39 -16.16 -18.21
C ALA A 17 11.60 -15.54 -18.91
N TYR A 18 11.89 -16.04 -20.11
CA TYR A 18 12.64 -15.28 -21.09
C TYR A 18 11.77 -14.06 -21.32
N ALA A 19 12.10 -12.96 -20.64
CA ALA A 19 11.71 -11.65 -21.08
C ALA A 19 12.09 -11.60 -22.56
N GLU A 20 11.10 -11.69 -23.43
CA GLU A 20 11.28 -11.56 -24.86
C GLU A 20 12.00 -10.23 -25.04
N SER A 21 13.28 -10.30 -25.38
CA SER A 21 14.05 -9.09 -25.63
C SER A 21 13.36 -8.43 -26.82
N ILE A 22 12.65 -7.34 -26.57
CA ILE A 22 12.08 -6.52 -27.62
C ILE A 22 13.28 -5.99 -28.41
N LYS A 23 13.69 -6.72 -29.44
CA LYS A 23 14.69 -6.24 -30.38
C LYS A 23 13.97 -5.16 -31.18
N TYR A 24 14.20 -3.91 -30.80
CA TYR A 24 13.81 -2.77 -31.62
C TYR A 24 14.55 -2.88 -32.95
N GLY A 25 13.95 -3.58 -33.91
CA GLY A 25 14.48 -3.74 -35.25
C GLY A 25 14.37 -2.40 -35.95
N LYS A 26 15.51 -1.77 -36.27
CA LYS A 26 15.51 -0.75 -37.32
C LYS A 26 15.11 -1.45 -38.61
N ILE A 27 14.19 -0.86 -39.36
CA ILE A 27 13.87 -1.30 -40.71
C ILE A 27 15.11 -0.96 -41.56
N THR A 28 15.97 -1.95 -41.78
CA THR A 28 17.24 -1.75 -42.50
C THR A 28 17.25 -2.41 -43.87
N SER A 29 16.20 -3.17 -44.23
CA SER A 29 16.10 -3.84 -45.53
C SER A 29 14.78 -3.55 -46.23
N PRO A 30 14.78 -3.45 -47.58
CA PRO A 30 13.56 -3.27 -48.37
C PRO A 30 12.50 -4.34 -48.09
N LYS A 31 12.91 -5.59 -47.85
CA LYS A 31 11.99 -6.70 -47.50
C LYS A 31 11.30 -6.50 -46.15
N GLN A 32 12.02 -6.01 -45.14
CA GLN A 32 11.41 -5.68 -43.84
C GLN A 32 10.48 -4.49 -43.95
N PHE A 33 10.85 -3.49 -44.76
CA PHE A 33 10.01 -2.32 -45.01
C PHE A 33 8.70 -2.71 -45.69
N GLN A 34 8.80 -3.51 -46.76
CA GLN A 34 7.65 -4.05 -47.47
C GLN A 34 6.73 -4.84 -46.54
N HIS A 35 7.30 -5.71 -45.70
CA HIS A 35 6.53 -6.50 -44.75
C HIS A 35 5.85 -5.63 -43.68
N TYR A 36 6.56 -4.64 -43.15
CA TYR A 36 6.04 -3.72 -42.13
C TYR A 36 4.84 -2.93 -42.61
N TRP A 37 4.89 -2.42 -43.84
CA TRP A 37 3.81 -1.63 -44.44
C TRP A 37 2.74 -2.48 -45.16
N GLY A 38 2.97 -3.79 -45.27
CA GLY A 38 2.08 -4.72 -45.97
C GLY A 38 1.91 -4.36 -47.45
N LEU A 39 3.00 -3.95 -48.11
CA LEU A 39 3.01 -3.53 -49.51
C LEU A 39 3.18 -4.74 -50.44
N THR A 40 2.49 -4.73 -51.58
CA THR A 40 2.79 -5.66 -52.66
C THR A 40 4.18 -5.33 -53.26
N PRO A 41 4.83 -6.30 -53.94
CA PRO A 41 6.11 -6.02 -54.60
C PRO A 41 6.03 -4.85 -55.58
N GLU A 42 4.92 -4.73 -56.31
CA GLU A 42 4.66 -3.66 -57.26
C GLU A 42 4.51 -2.29 -56.59
N GLN A 43 3.75 -2.21 -55.50
CA GLN A 43 3.61 -0.97 -54.71
C GLN A 43 4.94 -0.53 -54.10
N MET A 44 5.78 -1.48 -53.69
CA MET A 44 7.12 -1.19 -53.19
C MET A 44 8.00 -0.57 -54.28
N GLU A 45 7.98 -1.13 -55.50
CA GLU A 45 8.75 -0.62 -56.63
C GLU A 45 8.26 0.78 -57.07
N GLN A 46 6.95 1.00 -57.13
CA GLN A 46 6.36 2.32 -57.43
C GLN A 46 6.77 3.37 -56.39
N TYR A 47 6.71 3.01 -55.10
CA TYR A 47 7.16 3.87 -54.01
C TYR A 47 8.66 4.21 -54.12
N GLU A 48 9.52 3.21 -54.35
CA GLU A 48 10.97 3.43 -54.50
C GLU A 48 11.29 4.31 -55.71
N ASN A 49 10.65 4.07 -56.85
CA ASN A 49 10.80 4.85 -58.06
C ASN A 49 10.41 6.32 -57.82
N TYR A 50 9.26 6.56 -57.21
CA TYR A 50 8.84 7.91 -56.86
C TYR A 50 9.81 8.59 -55.89
N MET A 51 10.22 7.89 -54.83
CA MET A 51 11.15 8.43 -53.83
C MET A 51 12.52 8.75 -54.43
N ASN A 52 12.99 7.98 -55.41
CA ASN A 52 14.25 8.22 -56.11
C ASN A 52 14.16 9.40 -57.09
N ILE A 53 13.02 9.61 -57.74
CA ILE A 53 12.84 10.63 -58.79
C ILE A 53 12.43 11.99 -58.22
N ALA A 54 11.41 12.02 -57.34
CA ALA A 54 10.75 13.26 -56.91
C ALA A 54 10.56 13.35 -55.39
N GLY A 55 10.40 12.21 -54.71
CA GLY A 55 10.04 12.15 -53.30
C GLY A 55 11.19 12.42 -52.33
N LYS A 56 12.46 12.28 -52.76
CA LYS A 56 13.64 12.33 -51.88
C LYS A 56 13.72 13.56 -50.98
N PHE A 57 13.26 14.71 -51.45
CA PHE A 57 13.29 15.98 -50.70
C PHE A 57 11.92 16.45 -50.21
N ARG A 58 10.83 15.92 -50.78
CA ARG A 58 9.46 16.39 -50.51
C ARG A 58 8.69 15.50 -49.54
N HIS A 59 8.97 14.20 -49.57
CA HIS A 59 8.19 13.17 -48.88
C HIS A 59 9.07 12.25 -48.02
N THR A 60 10.28 12.69 -47.66
CA THR A 60 11.25 11.92 -46.87
C THR A 60 10.69 11.47 -45.52
N ASN A 61 9.86 12.31 -44.90
CA ASN A 61 9.22 12.05 -43.60
C ASN A 61 7.76 11.61 -43.75
N SER A 62 7.27 11.45 -44.98
CA SER A 62 5.88 11.05 -45.21
C SER A 62 5.73 9.54 -45.08
N ASN A 63 4.57 9.13 -44.58
CA ASN A 63 4.17 7.74 -44.54
C ASN A 63 4.11 7.17 -45.99
N PRO A 64 4.67 5.97 -46.26
CA PRO A 64 4.64 5.37 -47.59
C PRO A 64 3.24 5.21 -48.18
N LEU A 65 2.23 5.01 -47.33
CA LEU A 65 0.83 4.95 -47.76
C LEU A 65 0.32 6.32 -48.25
N VAL A 66 0.79 7.42 -47.66
CA VAL A 66 0.48 8.78 -48.13
C VAL A 66 1.16 9.05 -49.47
N VAL A 67 2.38 8.55 -49.65
CA VAL A 67 3.08 8.66 -50.93
C VAL A 67 2.34 7.86 -52.00
N LEU A 68 1.94 6.62 -51.70
CA LEU A 68 1.14 5.79 -52.60
C LEU A 68 -0.20 6.44 -52.98
N SER A 69 -0.90 7.09 -52.04
CA SER A 69 -2.13 7.82 -52.37
C SER A 69 -1.91 9.05 -53.27
N ILE A 70 -0.71 9.62 -53.30
CA ILE A 70 -0.41 10.77 -54.16
C ILE A 70 -0.07 10.31 -55.59
N ILE A 71 0.61 9.16 -55.72
CA ILE A 71 1.12 8.68 -57.00
C ILE A 71 0.19 7.70 -57.72
N SER A 72 -0.80 7.14 -57.02
CA SER A 72 -1.78 6.24 -57.64
C SER A 72 -2.56 7.01 -58.71
N ASP A 73 -2.79 6.38 -59.86
CA ASP A 73 -3.51 7.00 -60.97
C ASP A 73 -5.03 6.91 -60.78
N ASP A 74 -5.51 5.76 -60.30
CA ASP A 74 -6.92 5.47 -60.06
C ASP A 74 -7.45 6.15 -58.78
N ASP A 75 -8.66 6.69 -58.85
CA ASP A 75 -9.29 7.39 -57.73
C ASP A 75 -9.67 6.42 -56.59
N GLU A 76 -10.01 5.16 -56.90
CA GLU A 76 -10.28 4.14 -55.88
C GLU A 76 -9.03 3.79 -55.07
N ASP A 77 -7.88 3.64 -55.72
CA ASP A 77 -6.61 3.34 -55.06
C ASP A 77 -6.12 4.53 -54.21
N LYS A 78 -6.30 5.77 -54.70
CA LYS A 78 -5.99 6.98 -53.92
C LYS A 78 -6.77 7.00 -52.61
N ASP A 79 -8.08 6.79 -52.69
CA ASP A 79 -8.96 6.77 -51.52
C ASP A 79 -8.62 5.62 -50.58
N TYR A 80 -8.31 4.43 -51.12
CA TYR A 80 -7.89 3.28 -50.33
C TYR A 80 -6.62 3.59 -49.51
N PHE A 81 -5.57 4.09 -50.17
CA PHE A 81 -4.30 4.39 -49.49
C PHE A 81 -4.41 5.58 -48.54
N ALA A 82 -5.17 6.61 -48.89
CA ALA A 82 -5.40 7.76 -48.02
C ALA A 82 -6.13 7.36 -46.73
N ASN A 83 -7.18 6.53 -46.84
CA ASN A 83 -7.90 6.00 -45.68
C ASN A 83 -7.01 5.09 -44.82
N LYS A 84 -6.19 4.24 -45.45
CA LYS A 84 -5.26 3.36 -44.73
C LYS A 84 -4.18 4.16 -44.00
N ALA A 85 -3.65 5.20 -44.63
CA ALA A 85 -2.71 6.13 -44.01
C ALA A 85 -3.34 6.84 -42.80
N ALA A 86 -4.55 7.40 -42.96
CA ALA A 86 -5.24 8.10 -41.88
C ALA A 86 -5.48 7.19 -40.65
N ARG A 87 -5.87 5.93 -40.89
CA ARG A 87 -6.02 4.94 -39.81
C ARG A 87 -4.69 4.65 -39.11
N TYR A 88 -3.62 4.47 -39.89
CA TYR A 88 -2.29 4.22 -39.34
C TYR A 88 -1.81 5.39 -38.46
N GLU A 89 -1.92 6.64 -38.94
CA GLU A 89 -1.54 7.82 -38.16
C GLU A 89 -2.38 7.93 -36.87
N SER A 90 -3.69 7.68 -36.95
CA SER A 90 -4.57 7.68 -35.78
C SER A 90 -4.15 6.64 -34.75
N ASP A 91 -3.82 5.42 -35.18
CA ASP A 91 -3.37 4.35 -34.28
C ASP A 91 -1.98 4.63 -33.70
N MET A 92 -1.10 5.28 -34.46
CA MET A 92 0.19 5.75 -33.98
C MET A 92 0.02 6.81 -32.88
N SER A 93 -0.83 7.83 -33.10
CA SER A 93 -1.16 8.84 -32.08
C SER A 93 -1.74 8.21 -30.81
N LYS A 94 -2.62 7.20 -30.92
CA LYS A 94 -3.14 6.47 -29.75
C LYS A 94 -2.01 5.80 -28.95
N ARG A 95 -1.04 5.19 -29.63
CA ARG A 95 0.11 4.56 -28.96
C ARG A 95 0.99 5.59 -28.25
N GLU A 96 1.22 6.74 -28.86
CA GLU A 96 1.97 7.84 -28.24
C GLU A 96 1.27 8.36 -26.98
N ILE A 97 -0.06 8.57 -27.05
CA ILE A 97 -0.88 8.97 -25.90
C ILE A 97 -0.80 7.91 -24.80
N LEU A 98 -0.96 6.63 -25.14
CA LEU A 98 -0.86 5.53 -24.17
C LEU A 98 0.52 5.48 -23.51
N SER A 99 1.60 5.64 -24.30
CA SER A 99 2.97 5.67 -23.77
C SER A 99 3.19 6.86 -22.84
N SER A 100 2.70 8.04 -23.20
CA SER A 100 2.79 9.26 -22.39
C SER A 100 2.01 9.10 -21.09
N TRP A 101 0.83 8.49 -21.15
CA TRP A 101 0.03 8.17 -19.97
C TRP A 101 0.75 7.17 -19.05
N LEU A 102 1.34 6.11 -19.60
CA LEU A 102 2.11 5.14 -18.83
C LEU A 102 3.29 5.81 -18.11
N ILE A 103 4.06 6.65 -18.82
CA ILE A 103 5.16 7.43 -18.24
C ILE A 103 4.62 8.34 -17.12
N SER A 104 3.55 9.08 -17.37
CA SER A 104 2.92 9.95 -16.36
C SER A 104 2.46 9.16 -15.13
N SER A 105 1.85 8.00 -15.33
CA SER A 105 1.39 7.12 -14.25
C SER A 105 2.54 6.53 -13.43
N ALA A 106 3.71 6.33 -14.04
CA ALA A 106 4.92 5.88 -13.35
C ALA A 106 5.61 7.04 -12.61
N MET A 107 5.47 8.26 -13.13
CA MET A 107 6.00 9.49 -12.53
C MET A 107 5.06 10.12 -11.49
N GLU A 108 3.90 9.52 -11.22
CA GLU A 108 2.97 9.97 -10.20
C GLU A 108 3.69 10.06 -8.84
N LYS A 109 3.70 11.26 -8.25
CA LYS A 109 4.52 11.61 -7.08
C LYS A 109 4.40 10.60 -5.93
N GLN A 110 3.21 10.05 -5.73
CA GLN A 110 2.95 9.05 -4.68
C GLN A 110 3.63 7.71 -5.00
N LYS A 111 3.47 7.17 -6.21
CA LYS A 111 4.15 5.93 -6.63
C LYS A 111 5.67 6.07 -6.67
N LEU A 112 6.17 7.24 -7.07
CA LEU A 112 7.60 7.52 -7.05
C LEU A 112 8.13 7.56 -5.61
N SER A 113 7.42 8.22 -4.71
CA SER A 113 7.75 8.24 -3.28
C SER A 113 7.76 6.82 -2.70
N ASP A 114 6.72 6.03 -2.99
CA ASP A 114 6.60 4.65 -2.51
C ASP A 114 7.72 3.78 -3.06
N ALA A 115 8.07 3.92 -4.35
CA ALA A 115 9.16 3.20 -4.98
C ALA A 115 10.54 3.61 -4.41
N MET A 116 10.77 4.90 -4.18
CA MET A 116 11.99 5.40 -3.54
C MET A 116 12.12 4.92 -2.10
N GLN A 117 11.01 4.89 -1.36
CA GLN A 117 10.98 4.39 0.00
C GLN A 117 11.24 2.87 0.03
N THR A 118 10.59 2.10 -0.84
CA THR A 118 10.86 0.65 -0.99
C THR A 118 12.32 0.38 -1.35
N PHE A 119 12.89 1.18 -2.25
CA PHE A 119 14.29 1.05 -2.64
C PHE A 119 15.25 1.38 -1.49
N SER A 120 14.98 2.46 -0.74
CA SER A 120 15.72 2.81 0.47
C SER A 120 15.61 1.71 1.53
N ASP A 121 14.43 1.13 1.70
CA ASP A 121 14.14 0.06 2.64
C ASP A 121 14.92 -1.22 2.29
N GLN A 122 15.00 -1.56 1.01
CA GLN A 122 15.82 -2.68 0.52
C GLN A 122 17.31 -2.47 0.77
N LEU A 123 17.82 -1.25 0.57
CA LEU A 123 19.23 -0.93 0.79
C LEU A 123 19.61 -0.92 2.28
N THR A 124 18.68 -0.49 3.14
CA THR A 124 18.90 -0.37 4.59
C THR A 124 18.49 -1.62 5.36
N GLY A 125 17.70 -2.51 4.76
CA GLY A 125 17.11 -3.69 5.42
C GLY A 125 15.98 -3.34 6.41
N ILE A 126 15.47 -2.11 6.37
CA ILE A 126 14.40 -1.62 7.26
C ILE A 126 13.12 -1.52 6.44
N ASN A 127 12.04 -2.22 6.80
CA ASN A 127 10.73 -1.99 6.18
C ASN A 127 10.06 -0.78 6.86
N SER A 128 10.12 0.38 6.22
CA SER A 128 9.55 1.63 6.72
C SER A 128 8.13 1.90 6.20
N GLN A 129 7.70 1.24 5.12
CA GLN A 129 6.33 1.36 4.61
C GLN A 129 5.27 0.85 5.60
N ASP A 130 5.59 -0.20 6.36
CA ASP A 130 4.71 -0.75 7.42
C ASP A 130 5.11 -0.30 8.84
N TYR A 131 6.13 0.56 8.95
CA TYR A 131 6.62 1.02 10.24
C TYR A 131 5.67 2.06 10.82
N ILE A 132 4.63 1.57 11.50
CA ILE A 132 3.93 2.35 12.51
C ILE A 132 4.80 2.32 13.76
N PRO A 133 5.36 3.46 14.19
CA PRO A 133 6.12 3.55 15.44
C PRO A 133 5.35 2.88 16.59
N GLU A 134 6.02 2.03 17.36
CA GLU A 134 5.35 1.21 18.39
C GLU A 134 4.61 2.04 19.47
N ASN A 135 5.00 3.31 19.62
CA ASN A 135 4.35 4.28 20.50
C ASN A 135 3.00 4.81 19.95
N ILE A 136 2.66 4.53 18.70
CA ILE A 136 1.38 4.91 18.07
C ILE A 136 0.42 3.72 17.96
N LYS A 137 0.90 2.47 18.02
CA LYS A 137 0.02 1.29 18.09
C LYS A 137 -0.69 1.24 19.44
N THR A 138 -2.01 1.48 19.43
CA THR A 138 -2.90 1.47 20.61
C THR A 138 -3.44 0.08 20.94
N ASP A 139 -3.00 -0.95 20.22
CA ASP A 139 -3.38 -2.34 20.50
C ASP A 139 -2.73 -2.82 21.80
N TRP A 140 -3.43 -3.74 22.48
CA TRP A 140 -2.93 -4.41 23.68
C TRP A 140 -1.73 -5.30 23.34
N LYS A 141 -0.62 -5.11 24.02
CA LYS A 141 0.57 -5.97 23.94
C LYS A 141 0.75 -6.82 25.20
N GLU A 142 1.53 -7.89 25.08
CA GLU A 142 1.97 -8.68 26.24
C GLU A 142 2.71 -7.76 27.22
N ARG A 143 2.34 -7.82 28.51
CA ARG A 143 2.80 -6.95 29.62
C ARG A 143 2.21 -5.55 29.68
N ASP A 144 1.23 -5.21 28.85
CA ASP A 144 0.44 -4.01 29.09
C ASP A 144 -0.39 -4.16 30.38
N GLU A 145 -0.64 -3.03 31.03
CA GLU A 145 -1.46 -2.95 32.23
C GLU A 145 -2.66 -2.04 31.99
N LEU A 146 -3.84 -2.49 32.39
CA LEU A 146 -5.00 -1.62 32.53
C LEU A 146 -5.00 -1.05 33.95
N ILE A 147 -4.86 0.27 34.07
CA ILE A 147 -4.90 0.96 35.35
C ILE A 147 -6.16 1.84 35.41
N ILE A 148 -7.01 1.59 36.40
CA ILE A 148 -8.15 2.44 36.71
C ILE A 148 -7.78 3.28 37.92
N LEU A 149 -7.67 4.59 37.72
CA LEU A 149 -7.36 5.54 38.79
C LEU A 149 -8.66 6.12 39.35
N ILE A 150 -8.85 6.01 40.66
CA ILE A 150 -10.07 6.42 41.37
C ILE A 150 -9.69 7.41 42.47
N ASP A 151 -10.44 8.49 42.59
CA ASP A 151 -10.31 9.49 43.66
C ASP A 151 -11.51 9.45 44.62
N LYS A 152 -11.47 10.22 45.71
CA LYS A 152 -12.50 10.35 46.75
C LYS A 152 -13.93 10.56 46.24
N VAL A 153 -14.06 11.13 45.04
CA VAL A 153 -15.35 11.44 44.40
C VAL A 153 -15.99 10.19 43.78
N CYS A 154 -15.20 9.19 43.39
CA CYS A 154 -15.61 8.05 42.57
C CYS A 154 -15.64 6.72 43.35
N PHE A 155 -16.11 6.76 44.60
CA PHE A 155 -16.23 5.55 45.43
C PHE A 155 -17.66 5.03 45.59
N ASP A 156 -18.61 5.66 44.92
CA ASP A 156 -19.98 5.16 44.85
C ASP A 156 -20.09 4.00 43.85
N THR A 157 -21.11 3.17 44.04
CA THR A 157 -21.38 2.03 43.15
C THR A 157 -21.66 2.47 41.71
N HIS A 158 -22.12 3.70 41.51
CA HIS A 158 -22.41 4.27 40.20
C HIS A 158 -21.13 4.58 39.42
N CYS A 159 -20.17 5.31 40.01
CA CYS A 159 -18.91 5.62 39.33
C CYS A 159 -18.07 4.37 39.08
N LEU A 160 -18.10 3.39 39.98
CA LEU A 160 -17.41 2.11 39.76
C LEU A 160 -18.02 1.29 38.61
N SER A 161 -19.34 1.39 38.42
CA SER A 161 -20.04 0.64 37.37
C SER A 161 -19.63 1.06 35.96
N GLN A 162 -19.19 2.31 35.76
CA GLN A 162 -18.79 2.83 34.44
C GLN A 162 -17.57 2.11 33.86
N PHE A 163 -16.72 1.52 34.72
CA PHE A 163 -15.52 0.80 34.29
C PHE A 163 -15.77 -0.68 34.03
N THR A 164 -16.95 -1.20 34.38
CA THR A 164 -17.32 -2.61 34.18
C THR A 164 -17.26 -3.05 32.71
N PRO A 165 -17.77 -2.28 31.73
CA PRO A 165 -17.65 -2.64 30.31
C PRO A 165 -16.20 -2.72 29.86
N LEU A 166 -15.34 -1.80 30.31
CA LEU A 166 -13.93 -1.78 29.97
C LEU A 166 -13.18 -2.99 30.56
N LEU A 167 -13.46 -3.35 31.81
CA LEU A 167 -12.89 -4.53 32.47
C LEU A 167 -13.24 -5.84 31.74
N LYS A 168 -14.45 -5.92 31.17
CA LYS A 168 -14.90 -7.06 30.34
C LYS A 168 -14.29 -7.07 28.94
N ALA A 169 -14.13 -5.91 28.32
CA ALA A 169 -13.55 -5.78 26.98
C ALA A 169 -12.03 -5.99 26.95
N THR A 170 -11.36 -5.86 28.11
CA THR A 170 -9.91 -6.01 28.21
C THR A 170 -9.51 -7.49 28.15
N PRO A 171 -8.54 -7.87 27.29
CA PRO A 171 -8.08 -9.24 27.14
C PRO A 171 -7.65 -9.88 28.48
N LEU A 172 -7.83 -11.19 28.61
CA LEU A 172 -7.57 -11.94 29.84
C LEU A 172 -6.09 -12.00 30.26
N ASN A 173 -5.18 -11.82 29.30
CA ASN A 173 -3.73 -11.83 29.51
C ASN A 173 -3.15 -10.49 30.01
N ILE A 174 -3.99 -9.46 30.16
CA ILE A 174 -3.59 -8.12 30.60
C ILE A 174 -3.80 -7.97 32.11
N ILE A 175 -2.80 -7.39 32.79
CA ILE A 175 -2.86 -7.15 34.22
C ILE A 175 -3.82 -5.99 34.49
N LYS A 176 -4.84 -6.22 35.32
CA LYS A 176 -5.86 -5.22 35.67
C LYS A 176 -5.59 -4.71 37.07
N LYS A 177 -5.38 -3.40 37.21
CA LYS A 177 -5.10 -2.72 38.47
C LYS A 177 -6.10 -1.60 38.74
N ILE A 178 -6.61 -1.53 39.97
CA ILE A 178 -7.34 -0.38 40.48
C ILE A 178 -6.43 0.34 41.47
N ILE A 179 -6.17 1.62 41.20
CA ILE A 179 -5.36 2.47 42.06
C ILE A 179 -6.26 3.56 42.62
N TYR A 180 -6.31 3.66 43.94
CA TYR A 180 -7.15 4.63 44.60
C TYR A 180 -6.33 5.70 45.34
N LYS A 181 -6.68 6.96 45.14
CA LYS A 181 -6.09 8.11 45.84
C LYS A 181 -6.76 8.25 47.20
N ASN A 182 -5.97 8.13 48.26
CA ASN A 182 -6.42 8.22 49.66
C ASN A 182 -6.02 9.55 50.30
N THR A 183 -6.04 10.64 49.53
CA THR A 183 -5.65 11.97 50.03
C THR A 183 -6.86 12.67 50.64
N GLY A 184 -6.85 12.82 51.96
CA GLY A 184 -7.86 13.58 52.71
C GLY A 184 -9.19 12.85 52.92
N LEU A 185 -9.16 11.54 53.17
CA LEU A 185 -10.33 10.73 53.53
C LEU A 185 -10.41 10.51 55.04
N ASP A 186 -11.61 10.67 55.60
CA ASP A 186 -11.91 10.37 57.01
C ASP A 186 -11.95 8.85 57.27
N GLU A 187 -11.78 8.42 58.53
CA GLU A 187 -11.80 6.99 58.91
C GLU A 187 -13.09 6.25 58.49
N SER A 188 -14.23 6.94 58.49
CA SER A 188 -15.51 6.35 58.05
C SER A 188 -15.52 6.11 56.54
N GLN A 189 -14.97 7.04 55.76
CA GLN A 189 -14.88 6.94 54.30
C GLN A 189 -13.90 5.83 53.90
N GLN A 190 -12.78 5.69 54.62
CA GLN A 190 -11.83 4.60 54.40
C GLN A 190 -12.45 3.21 54.59
N LYS A 191 -13.34 3.04 55.58
CA LYS A 191 -14.07 1.78 55.80
C LYS A 191 -15.03 1.46 54.66
N THR A 192 -15.82 2.44 54.21
CA THR A 192 -16.74 2.27 53.07
C THR A 192 -16.01 1.91 51.79
N ILE A 193 -14.87 2.55 51.53
CA ILE A 193 -14.04 2.28 50.36
C ILE A 193 -13.48 0.86 50.40
N THR A 194 -12.97 0.44 51.56
CA THR A 194 -12.42 -0.91 51.73
C THR A 194 -13.51 -1.97 51.50
N GLN A 195 -14.75 -1.71 51.93
CA GLN A 195 -15.89 -2.59 51.65
C GLN A 195 -16.24 -2.64 50.15
N SER A 196 -16.37 -1.50 49.47
CA SER A 196 -16.65 -1.45 48.03
C SER A 196 -15.55 -2.12 47.19
N LEU A 197 -14.27 -1.91 47.56
CA LEU A 197 -13.13 -2.57 46.91
C LEU A 197 -13.11 -4.08 47.15
N SER A 198 -13.49 -4.54 48.35
CA SER A 198 -13.60 -5.98 48.64
C SER A 198 -14.71 -6.67 47.84
N GLN A 199 -15.84 -5.99 47.63
CA GLN A 199 -16.93 -6.48 46.78
C GLN A 199 -16.51 -6.58 45.30
N LEU A 200 -15.76 -5.59 44.81
CA LEU A 200 -15.17 -5.64 43.48
C LEU A 200 -14.16 -6.76 43.33
N LYS A 201 -13.29 -6.97 44.33
CA LYS A 201 -12.31 -8.09 44.34
C LYS A 201 -13.00 -9.45 44.32
N ASN A 202 -14.14 -9.58 44.99
CA ASN A 202 -14.94 -10.82 44.98
C ASN A 202 -15.61 -11.05 43.62
N THR A 203 -16.07 -9.97 42.97
CA THR A 203 -16.69 -10.03 41.63
C THR A 203 -15.65 -10.30 40.53
N TYR A 204 -14.45 -9.73 40.66
CA TYR A 204 -13.37 -9.82 39.70
C TYR A 204 -12.09 -10.29 40.39
N LYS A 205 -11.92 -11.62 40.49
CA LYS A 205 -10.81 -12.26 41.23
C LYS A 205 -9.42 -11.90 40.70
N ASP A 206 -9.33 -11.46 39.44
CA ASP A 206 -8.07 -11.21 38.75
C ASP A 206 -7.61 -9.74 38.81
N ILE A 207 -8.29 -8.89 39.59
CA ILE A 207 -7.96 -7.46 39.72
C ILE A 207 -7.08 -7.22 40.94
N LEU A 208 -5.94 -6.55 40.72
CA LEU A 208 -5.07 -6.06 41.78
C LEU A 208 -5.55 -4.69 42.25
N ILE A 209 -5.62 -4.48 43.56
CA ILE A 209 -6.08 -3.23 44.16
C ILE A 209 -4.95 -2.65 45.00
N ASN A 210 -4.45 -1.49 44.59
CA ASN A 210 -3.30 -0.83 45.22
C ASN A 210 -3.66 0.59 45.68
N LYS A 211 -3.03 1.03 46.75
CA LYS A 211 -3.08 2.44 47.17
C LYS A 211 -2.20 3.27 46.24
N TYR A 212 -2.64 4.48 45.92
CA TYR A 212 -1.80 5.42 45.19
C TYR A 212 -0.52 5.74 45.98
N ASP A 213 0.62 5.54 45.32
CA ASP A 213 1.96 5.88 45.80
C ASP A 213 2.57 6.89 44.83
N ARG A 214 3.11 7.98 45.34
CA ARG A 214 3.70 9.04 44.52
C ARG A 214 4.95 8.60 43.78
N ILE A 215 5.71 7.64 44.32
CA ILE A 215 6.95 7.15 43.71
C ILE A 215 6.62 6.18 42.57
N GLU A 216 5.82 5.14 42.86
CA GLU A 216 5.48 4.12 41.87
C GLU A 216 4.48 4.63 40.82
N HIS A 217 3.55 5.50 41.20
CA HIS A 217 2.42 5.92 40.37
C HIS A 217 2.51 7.40 39.97
N GLY A 218 3.69 8.02 40.08
CA GLY A 218 3.88 9.44 39.76
C GLY A 218 3.47 9.83 38.33
N PHE A 219 3.59 8.91 37.36
CA PHE A 219 3.14 9.11 35.98
C PHE A 219 1.62 9.27 35.82
N LEU A 220 0.83 8.95 36.87
CA LEU A 220 -0.62 9.11 36.92
C LEU A 220 -1.04 10.38 37.68
N SER A 221 -0.11 11.24 38.09
CA SER A 221 -0.39 12.39 38.96
C SER A 221 -1.46 13.31 38.40
N ASN A 222 -1.42 13.53 37.08
CA ASN A 222 -2.27 14.48 36.36
C ASN A 222 -3.64 13.91 35.97
N LEU A 223 -3.93 12.66 36.32
CA LEU A 223 -5.19 12.00 36.01
C LEU A 223 -6.13 11.98 37.22
N GLN A 224 -7.44 11.99 36.93
CA GLN A 224 -8.51 11.90 37.92
C GLN A 224 -9.63 11.01 37.37
N ASN A 225 -10.06 10.01 38.14
CA ASN A 225 -11.20 9.13 37.83
C ASN A 225 -11.20 8.58 36.39
N GLN A 226 -10.07 8.04 35.96
CA GLN A 226 -9.88 7.65 34.56
C GLN A 226 -9.20 6.29 34.44
N ALA A 227 -9.57 5.55 33.38
CA ALA A 227 -8.91 4.31 33.02
C ALA A 227 -7.87 4.54 31.92
N VAL A 228 -6.70 3.93 32.06
CA VAL A 228 -5.58 4.10 31.14
C VAL A 228 -4.90 2.76 30.84
N GLN A 229 -4.46 2.60 29.59
CA GLN A 229 -3.52 1.57 29.18
C GLN A 229 -2.11 2.08 29.43
N VAL A 230 -1.34 1.30 30.17
CA VAL A 230 0.03 1.64 30.57
C VAL A 230 0.99 0.57 30.09
N ARG A 231 2.11 1.01 29.52
CA ARG A 231 3.22 0.17 29.10
C ARG A 231 4.49 0.75 29.70
N GLN A 232 5.20 -0.01 30.53
CA GLN A 232 6.46 0.42 31.15
C GLN A 232 6.39 1.83 31.77
N ASN A 233 5.37 2.09 32.60
CA ASN A 233 5.11 3.40 33.25
C ASN A 233 4.83 4.57 32.29
N GLN A 234 4.49 4.30 31.03
CA GLN A 234 4.03 5.29 30.06
C GLN A 234 2.57 5.06 29.70
N ILE A 235 1.80 6.15 29.61
CA ILE A 235 0.39 6.10 29.21
C ILE A 235 0.32 5.98 27.69
N ILE A 236 -0.22 4.87 27.19
CA ILE A 236 -0.40 4.59 25.75
C ILE A 236 -1.76 5.09 25.27
N ARG A 237 -2.80 4.82 26.07
CA ARG A 237 -4.18 5.17 25.74
C ARG A 237 -4.95 5.57 26.99
N LYS A 238 -5.81 6.56 26.84
CA LYS A 238 -6.80 6.97 27.84
C LYS A 238 -8.18 6.51 27.38
N PHE A 239 -8.99 6.03 28.31
CA PHE A 239 -10.38 5.64 28.08
C PHE A 239 -11.33 6.64 28.75
#